data_AF-A0A847VAQ1-F1
#
_entry.id   AF-A0A847VAQ1-F1
#
_cell.length_a   1.000
_cell.length_b   1.000
_cell.length_c   1.000
_cell.angle_alpha   90.00
_cell.angle_beta   90.00
_cell.angle_gamma   90.00
#
_symmetry.space_group_name_H-M   'P 1'
#
loop_
_entity.id
_entity.type
_entity.pdbx_description
1 polymer ?
#
loop_
_entity_poly.entity_id
_entity_poly.type
_entity_poly.pdbx_seq_one_letter_code
_entity_poly.pdbx_strand_id
1 'polypeptide(L)' 'MDPRLLDLMIGVIALLFLIVLIVGLPYVLPDGPAYLLAIMAFILLMSGAGYVINQKIR' A
#
# COMPACT_ATOMS: atom_id res chain seq x y z
N MET A 1 -17.18 8.93 7.87
CA MET A 1 -16.36 9.66 6.88
C MET A 1 -16.95 9.38 5.52
N ASP A 2 -17.01 10.39 4.64
CA ASP A 2 -17.46 10.21 3.27
C ASP A 2 -16.64 9.06 2.63
N PRO A 3 -17.26 8.01 2.05
CA PRO A 3 -16.53 6.85 1.51
C PRO A 3 -15.46 7.24 0.50
N ARG A 4 -15.69 8.33 -0.24
CA ARG A 4 -14.74 8.93 -1.17
C ARG A 4 -13.50 9.50 -0.48
N LEU A 5 -13.67 10.11 0.69
CA LEU A 5 -12.56 10.64 1.48
C LEU A 5 -11.74 9.51 2.09
N LEU A 6 -12.40 8.43 2.53
CA LEU A 6 -11.72 7.22 3.02
C LEU A 6 -10.84 6.60 1.93
N ASP A 7 -11.38 6.44 0.73
CA ASP A 7 -10.65 5.89 -0.43
C ASP A 7 -9.42 6.75 -0.77
N LEU A 8 -9.59 8.07 -0.84
CA LEU A 8 -8.47 9.00 -1.07
C LEU A 8 -7.39 8.89 0.00
N MET A 9 -7.78 8.89 1.28
CA MET A 9 -6.81 8.78 2.39
C MET A 9 -6.05 7.46 2.34
N ILE A 10 -6.73 6.35 2.07
CA ILE A 10 -6.09 5.04 1.97
C ILE A 10 -5.11 5.02 0.79
N GLY A 11 -5.48 5.59 -0.36
CA GLY A 11 -4.57 5.73 -1.50
C GLY A 11 -3.31 6.53 -1.17
N VAL A 12 -3.44 7.66 -0.48
CA VAL A 12 -2.30 8.48 -0.05
C VAL A 12 -1.41 7.73 0.93
N ILE A 13 -1.99 7.04 1.92
CA ILE A 13 -1.25 6.25 2.90
C ILE A 13 -0.51 5.09 2.22
N ALA A 14 -1.17 4.40 1.29
CA ALA A 14 -0.58 3.31 0.52
C ALA A 14 0.60 3.77 -0.33
N LEU A 15 0.48 4.96 -0.95
CA LEU A 15 1.57 5.55 -1.73
C LEU A 15 2.78 5.87 -0.86
N LEU A 16 2.56 6.52 0.30
CA LEU A 16 3.64 6.81 1.24
C LEU A 16 4.30 5.54 1.75
N PHE A 17 3.50 4.51 2.04
CA PHE A 17 4.00 3.20 2.45
C PHE A 17 4.87 2.54 1.37
N LEU A 18 4.47 2.61 0.09
CA LEU A 18 5.26 2.11 -1.02
C LEU A 18 6.60 2.85 -1.16
N ILE A 19 6.60 4.18 -1.03
CA ILE A 19 7.83 4.98 -1.09
C ILE A 19 8.78 4.56 0.03
N VAL A 20 8.28 4.40 1.26
CA VAL A 20 9.07 3.93 2.40
C VAL A 20 9.65 2.54 2.15
N LEU A 21 8.90 1.63 1.53
CA LEU A 21 9.41 0.31 1.17
C LEU A 21 10.48 0.38 0.07
N ILE A 22 10.25 1.14 -1.00
CA ILE A 22 11.23 1.26 -2.10
C ILE A 22 12.55 1.84 -1.59
N VAL A 23 12.50 2.87 -0.74
CA VAL A 23 13.71 3.52 -0.22
C VAL A 23 14.32 2.70 0.92
N GLY A 24 13.50 2.16 1.82
CA GLY A 24 13.93 1.53 3.07
C GLY A 24 14.39 0.09 2.92
N LEU A 25 13.72 -0.70 2.08
CA LEU A 25 13.96 -2.15 1.99
C LEU A 25 15.34 -2.53 1.41
N PRO A 26 15.92 -1.77 0.46
CA PRO A 26 17.29 -2.02 -0.02
C PRO A 26 18.38 -1.88 1.05
N TYR A 27 18.11 -1.21 2.18
CA TYR A 27 19.07 -1.15 3.30
C TYR A 27 19.15 -2.46 4.11
N VAL A 28 18.18 -3.36 3.91
CA VAL A 28 18.05 -4.62 4.67
C VAL A 28 18.15 -5.85 3.77
N LEU A 29 17.87 -5.70 2.47
CA LEU A 29 17.85 -6.77 1.47
C LEU A 29 18.59 -6.37 0.19
N PRO A 30 19.11 -7.34 -0.58
CA PRO A 30 19.65 -7.06 -1.91
C PRO A 30 18.61 -6.38 -2.83
N ASP A 31 19.07 -5.50 -3.72
CA ASP A 31 18.22 -4.65 -4.55
C ASP A 31 17.08 -5.40 -5.26
N GLY A 32 17.38 -6.51 -5.95
CA GLY A 32 16.39 -7.31 -6.68
C GLY A 32 15.21 -7.77 -5.82
N PRO A 33 15.43 -8.61 -4.78
CA PRO A 33 14.36 -9.05 -3.89
C PRO A 33 13.73 -7.91 -3.08
N ALA A 34 14.46 -6.84 -2.77
CA ALA A 34 13.91 -5.68 -2.07
C ALA A 34 12.77 -5.02 -2.85
N TYR A 35 12.98 -4.72 -4.14
CA TYR A 35 11.92 -4.11 -4.95
C TYR A 35 10.75 -5.07 -5.21
N LEU A 36 11.02 -6.36 -5.39
CA LEU A 36 9.97 -7.37 -5.53
C LEU A 36 9.07 -7.44 -4.29
N LEU A 37 9.67 -7.49 -3.10
CA LEU A 37 8.92 -7.50 -1.84
C LEU A 37 8.15 -6.20 -1.61
N ALA A 38 8.74 -5.04 -1.96
CA ALA A 38 8.05 -3.75 -1.86
C ALA A 38 6.77 -3.73 -2.70
N ILE A 39 6.85 -4.19 -3.95
CA ILE A 39 5.69 -4.27 -4.86
C ILE A 39 4.66 -5.29 -4.35
N MET A 40 5.11 -6.48 -3.93
CA MET A 40 4.22 -7.52 -3.40
C MET A 40 3.45 -7.04 -2.16
N ALA A 41 4.14 -6.39 -1.22
CA ALA A 41 3.52 -5.82 -0.02
C ALA A 41 2.51 -4.72 -0.38
N PHE A 42 2.83 -3.87 -1.36
CA PHE A 42 1.91 -2.84 -1.82
C PHE A 42 0.64 -3.39 -2.47
N ILE A 43 0.77 -4.42 -3.32
CA ILE A 43 -0.39 -5.09 -3.94
C ILE A 43 -1.30 -5.70 -2.87
N LEU A 44 -0.74 -6.38 -1.87
CA LEU A 44 -1.51 -6.96 -0.77
C LEU A 44 -2.23 -5.87 0.05
N LEU A 45 -1.55 -4.75 0.31
CA LEU A 45 -2.14 -3.62 1.03
C LEU A 45 -3.31 -3.00 0.24
N MET A 46 -3.15 -2.79 -1.07
CA MET A 46 -4.22 -2.27 -1.92
C MET A 46 -5.40 -3.23 -2.06
N SER A 47 -5.13 -4.54 -2.11
CA SER A 47 -6.18 -5.57 -2.12
C SER A 47 -7.01 -5.56 -0.83
N GLY A 48 -6.34 -5.49 0.33
CA GLY A 48 -7.01 -5.39 1.63
C GLY A 48 -7.79 -4.07 1.80
N ALA A 49 -7.20 -2.95 1.37
CA ALA A 49 -7.85 -1.65 1.34
C ALA A 49 -9.16 -1.68 0.56
N GLY A 50 -9.13 -2.21 -0.68
CA GLY A 50 -10.31 -2.34 -1.53
C GLY A 50 -11.41 -3.17 -0.86
N TYR A 51 -11.05 -4.27 -0.19
CA TYR A 51 -12.02 -5.08 0.56
C TYR A 51 -12.70 -4.30 1.69
N VAL A 52 -11.94 -3.57 2.49
CA VAL A 52 -12.45 -2.78 3.62
C VAL A 52 -13.35 -1.63 3.14
N ILE A 53 -12.95 -0.95 2.07
CA ILE A 53 -13.75 0.15 1.49
C ILE A 53 -15.07 -0.40 0.96
N ASN A 54 -15.03 -1.53 0.23
CA ASN A 54 -16.22 -2.12 -0.38
C ASN A 54 -17.24 -2.60 0.67
N GLN A 55 -16.78 -3.05 1.85
CA GLN A 55 -17.67 -3.35 2.98
C GLN A 55 -18.34 -2.12 3.58
N LYS A 56 -17.72 -0.94 3.52
CA LYS A 56 -18.25 0.31 4.10
C LYS A 56 -19.15 1.10 3.16
N ILE A 57 -19.06 0.85 1.86
CA ILE A 57 -19.92 1.47 0.83
C ILE A 57 -21.28 0.79 0.75
N ARG A 58 -21.36 -0.51 1.11
CA ARG A 58 -22.61 -1.27 1.15
C ARG A 58 -23.43 -0.97 2.40
#